data_AF-A0A7S3C8P2-F1
#
_entry.id   AF-A0A7S3C8P2-F1
#
_cell.length_a   1.000
_cell.length_b   1.000
_cell.length_c   1.000
_cell.angle_alpha   90.00
_cell.angle_beta   90.00
_cell.angle_gamma   90.00
#
_symmetry.space_group_name_H-M   'P 1'
#
loop_
_entity.id
_entity.type
_entity.pdbx_description
1 polymer ?
#
loop_
_entity_poly.entity_id
_entity_poly.type
_entity_poly.pdbx_seq_one_letter_code
_entity_poly.pdbx_strand_id
1 'polypeptide(L)'
;VVPMMEDDDMGEIPLVIATQLEMARQPPREDSQLTAVEAVDDDTAYDNEGEVEAEDAEELEPREVSVGDYPPDDEASASGTGGLINGFTILASARARLPEEVHIADLSGQGFSAFEEEDLEFFLNLRLLDVGDNQLSSIEELSRLGLAELRAPVNDLSLL
;
A
#
# COMPACT_ATOMS: atom_id res chain seq x y z
N VAL A 1 10.63 59.35 19.56
CA VAL A 1 11.36 59.30 18.27
C VAL A 1 11.19 57.88 17.76
N VAL A 2 10.36 57.70 16.75
CA VAL A 2 10.05 56.39 16.15
C VAL A 2 10.88 56.31 14.87
N PRO A 3 11.86 55.40 14.73
CA PRO A 3 12.53 55.23 13.46
C PRO A 3 11.60 54.51 12.49
N MET A 4 11.52 55.10 11.30
CA MET A 4 10.71 54.66 10.17
C MET A 4 11.39 53.52 9.42
N MET A 5 10.54 52.77 8.71
CA MET A 5 10.80 51.82 7.62
C MET A 5 12.14 51.98 6.89
N GLU A 6 12.83 50.86 6.72
CA GLU A 6 13.69 50.61 5.55
C GLU A 6 13.16 49.32 4.89
N ASP A 7 12.21 49.52 3.97
CA ASP A 7 11.91 48.58 2.89
C ASP A 7 13.07 48.65 1.90
N ASP A 8 13.96 47.64 1.85
CA ASP A 8 14.87 47.42 0.72
C ASP A 8 15.72 46.16 0.97
N ASP A 9 15.23 44.99 0.57
CA ASP A 9 16.09 43.94 -0.04
C ASP A 9 15.23 42.81 -0.62
N MET A 10 14.62 43.04 -1.79
CA MET A 10 14.16 41.94 -2.63
C MET A 10 15.35 41.43 -3.44
N GLY A 11 16.12 40.53 -2.83
CA GLY A 11 17.17 39.79 -3.50
C GLY A 11 16.63 39.07 -4.73
N GLU A 12 17.08 39.50 -5.91
CA GLU A 12 16.84 38.81 -7.17
C GLU A 12 17.44 37.41 -7.10
N ILE A 13 16.58 36.38 -7.11
CA ILE A 13 17.02 34.99 -7.25
C ILE A 13 17.29 34.75 -8.74
N PRO A 14 18.53 34.42 -9.15
CA PRO A 14 18.78 34.06 -10.54
C PRO A 14 18.11 32.73 -10.85
N LEU A 15 17.11 32.79 -11.73
CA LEU A 15 16.42 31.65 -12.32
C LEU A 15 17.40 30.91 -13.27
N VAL A 16 18.18 29.98 -12.74
CA VAL A 16 19.03 29.10 -13.56
C VAL A 16 18.17 27.95 -14.07
N ILE A 17 17.47 28.19 -15.17
CA ILE A 17 16.89 27.12 -15.99
C ILE A 17 18.03 26.50 -16.79
N ALA A 18 18.59 25.40 -16.29
CA ALA A 18 19.45 24.50 -17.06
C ALA A 18 18.63 23.30 -17.52
N THR A 19 18.03 23.46 -18.69
CA THR A 19 17.57 22.37 -19.55
C THR A 19 18.74 21.47 -19.96
N GLN A 20 18.42 20.18 -20.14
CA GLN A 20 19.20 19.12 -20.82
C GLN A 20 20.26 18.40 -19.97
N LEU A 21 20.04 17.10 -19.73
CA LEU A 21 20.66 16.08 -20.58
C LEU A 21 20.01 14.70 -20.36
N GLU A 22 19.19 14.35 -21.34
CA GLU A 22 18.68 13.01 -21.60
C GLU A 22 19.87 12.09 -21.89
N MET A 23 20.31 11.32 -20.89
CA MET A 23 21.26 10.23 -21.08
C MET A 23 20.52 8.90 -21.02
N ALA A 24 20.14 8.44 -22.20
CA ALA A 24 19.91 7.05 -22.51
C ALA A 24 21.06 6.18 -21.99
N ARG A 25 20.77 5.26 -21.06
CA ARG A 25 21.55 4.02 -20.87
C ARG A 25 20.59 2.87 -20.59
N GLN A 26 20.23 2.23 -21.70
CA GLN A 26 19.82 0.84 -21.91
C GLN A 26 19.55 -0.01 -20.65
N PRO A 27 18.37 -0.67 -20.54
CA PRO A 27 18.23 -1.78 -19.62
C PRO A 27 19.21 -2.90 -20.01
N PRO A 28 19.81 -3.62 -19.03
CA PRO A 28 20.63 -4.79 -19.30
C PRO A 28 19.77 -5.83 -20.04
N ARG A 29 20.37 -6.44 -21.07
CA ARG A 29 19.77 -7.53 -21.82
C ARG A 29 19.44 -8.66 -20.87
N GLU A 30 18.20 -9.11 -20.94
CA GLU A 30 17.74 -10.37 -20.37
C GLU A 30 18.49 -11.51 -21.04
N ASP A 31 19.60 -11.94 -20.44
CA ASP A 31 20.14 -13.27 -20.71
C ASP A 31 19.14 -14.28 -20.13
N SER A 32 18.16 -14.61 -20.98
CA SER A 32 17.28 -15.75 -20.86
C SER A 32 18.10 -17.04 -20.80
N GLN A 33 18.57 -17.38 -19.60
CA GLN A 33 18.93 -18.76 -19.28
C GLN A 33 17.64 -19.50 -18.95
N LEU A 34 16.97 -19.94 -20.02
CA LEU A 34 15.97 -21.01 -19.96
C LEU A 34 16.67 -22.28 -19.50
N THR A 35 16.77 -22.47 -18.18
CA THR A 35 16.99 -23.79 -17.61
C THR A 35 15.70 -24.59 -17.82
N ALA A 36 15.75 -25.52 -18.77
CA ALA A 36 14.74 -26.52 -18.99
C ALA A 36 14.44 -27.22 -17.66
N VAL A 37 13.25 -26.97 -17.11
CA VAL A 37 12.72 -27.73 -15.99
C VAL A 37 12.19 -29.02 -16.60
N GLU A 38 12.86 -30.12 -16.34
CA GLU A 38 12.39 -31.45 -16.69
C GLU A 38 10.99 -31.64 -16.10
N ALA A 39 10.03 -31.95 -16.97
CA ALA A 39 8.72 -32.42 -16.58
C ALA A 39 8.92 -33.74 -15.83
N VAL A 40 8.81 -33.68 -14.51
CA VAL A 40 8.63 -34.88 -13.69
C VAL A 40 7.15 -35.19 -13.72
N ASP A 41 6.78 -36.16 -14.55
CA ASP A 41 5.52 -36.88 -14.46
C ASP A 41 5.52 -37.63 -13.12
N ASP A 42 4.99 -37.00 -12.07
CA ASP A 42 4.69 -37.69 -10.81
C ASP A 42 3.21 -38.10 -10.83
N ASP A 43 2.99 -39.26 -11.42
CA ASP A 43 1.74 -39.98 -11.55
C ASP A 43 1.36 -40.64 -10.21
N THR A 44 1.27 -39.84 -9.14
CA THR A 44 0.80 -40.32 -7.83
C THR A 44 -0.72 -40.26 -7.80
N ALA A 45 -1.33 -41.28 -8.40
CA ALA A 45 -2.70 -41.68 -8.10
C ALA A 45 -2.83 -41.98 -6.60
N TYR A 46 -3.24 -40.97 -5.83
CA TYR A 46 -3.71 -41.17 -4.47
C TYR A 46 -5.11 -41.79 -4.53
N ASP A 47 -5.15 -43.11 -4.49
CA ASP A 47 -6.33 -43.88 -4.06
C ASP A 47 -6.58 -43.53 -2.58
N ASN A 48 -7.33 -42.45 -2.36
CA ASN A 48 -7.82 -42.08 -1.05
C ASN A 48 -9.24 -42.63 -0.88
N GLU A 49 -9.35 -43.96 -0.76
CA GLU A 49 -10.58 -44.63 -0.28
C GLU A 49 -10.67 -44.55 1.25
N GLY A 50 -10.48 -43.36 1.79
CA GLY A 50 -10.80 -43.05 3.18
C GLY A 50 -12.30 -42.95 3.32
N GLU A 51 -12.95 -44.06 3.67
CA GLU A 51 -14.28 -44.08 4.27
C GLU A 51 -14.27 -43.16 5.49
N VAL A 52 -14.68 -41.91 5.28
CA VAL A 52 -15.04 -41.01 6.36
C VAL A 52 -16.36 -41.52 6.92
N GLU A 53 -16.29 -42.17 8.08
CA GLU A 53 -17.47 -42.43 8.90
C GLU A 53 -18.17 -41.08 9.09
N ALA A 54 -19.40 -41.01 8.59
CA ALA A 54 -20.28 -39.86 8.72
C ALA A 54 -20.63 -39.72 10.21
N GLU A 55 -19.78 -39.03 10.96
CA GLU A 55 -20.13 -38.58 12.29
C GLU A 55 -21.26 -37.56 12.12
N ASP A 56 -22.37 -37.88 12.80
CA ASP A 56 -23.61 -37.12 12.92
C ASP A 56 -23.47 -35.66 12.50
N ALA A 57 -23.94 -35.38 11.28
CA ALA A 57 -24.32 -34.04 10.89
C ALA A 57 -25.54 -33.66 11.73
N GLU A 58 -25.27 -33.20 12.96
CA GLU A 58 -26.21 -32.41 13.74
C GLU A 58 -26.72 -31.34 12.78
N GLU A 59 -27.98 -31.52 12.36
CA GLU A 59 -28.73 -30.66 11.47
C GLU A 59 -28.79 -29.29 12.15
N LEU A 60 -27.78 -28.46 11.90
CA LEU A 60 -27.73 -27.09 12.38
C LEU A 60 -28.88 -26.39 11.70
N GLU A 61 -30.01 -26.32 12.40
CA GLU A 61 -31.17 -25.56 11.97
C GLU A 61 -30.67 -24.21 11.48
N PRO A 62 -31.06 -23.77 10.26
CA PRO A 62 -30.63 -22.49 9.73
C PRO A 62 -31.08 -21.44 10.73
N ARG A 63 -30.13 -20.96 11.54
CA ARG A 63 -30.34 -19.80 12.38
C ARG A 63 -30.72 -18.72 11.40
N GLU A 64 -31.98 -18.32 11.41
CA GLU A 64 -32.46 -17.16 10.70
C GLU A 64 -31.62 -16.00 11.23
N VAL A 65 -30.53 -15.71 10.52
CA VAL A 65 -29.71 -14.54 10.77
C VAL A 65 -30.66 -13.41 10.44
N SER A 66 -31.28 -12.87 11.48
CA SER A 66 -32.16 -11.71 11.37
C SER A 66 -31.40 -10.68 10.55
N VAL A 67 -31.84 -10.49 9.30
CA VAL A 67 -31.40 -9.42 8.42
C VAL A 67 -32.01 -8.14 8.98
N GLY A 68 -31.58 -7.80 10.19
CA GLY A 68 -32.07 -6.71 11.01
C GLY A 68 -30.85 -6.02 11.54
N ASP A 69 -30.66 -4.79 11.07
CA ASP A 69 -29.58 -3.88 11.48
C ASP A 69 -28.18 -4.34 11.08
N TYR A 70 -27.98 -4.71 9.81
CA TYR A 70 -26.72 -4.24 9.21
C TYR A 70 -26.80 -2.72 9.27
N PRO A 71 -25.92 -2.04 10.04
CA PRO A 71 -25.85 -0.59 9.93
C PRO A 71 -25.73 -0.30 8.43
N PRO A 72 -26.45 0.71 7.90
CA PRO A 72 -26.27 1.10 6.51
C PRO A 72 -24.78 1.15 6.23
N ASP A 73 -24.38 0.78 5.01
CA ASP A 73 -23.08 1.15 4.45
C ASP A 73 -23.00 2.69 4.33
N ASP A 74 -23.27 3.40 5.44
CA ASP A 74 -22.80 4.72 5.73
C ASP A 74 -21.30 4.55 5.70
N GLU A 75 -20.76 4.66 4.49
CA GLU A 75 -19.52 5.33 4.14
C GLU A 75 -18.70 5.42 5.41
N ALA A 76 -17.87 4.39 5.64
CA ALA A 76 -16.84 4.41 6.67
C ALA A 76 -16.02 5.65 6.39
N SER A 77 -16.54 6.75 6.92
CA SER A 77 -16.03 8.07 6.79
C SER A 77 -14.85 7.96 7.70
N ALA A 78 -13.71 7.64 7.09
CA ALA A 78 -12.40 7.87 7.63
C ALA A 78 -12.40 9.35 7.98
N SER A 79 -12.92 9.64 9.17
CA SER A 79 -13.21 10.97 9.65
C SER A 79 -11.88 11.55 10.05
N GLY A 80 -11.12 12.00 9.05
CA GLY A 80 -10.41 13.27 8.99
C GLY A 80 -9.59 13.72 10.18
N THR A 81 -9.13 12.82 11.05
CA THR A 81 -8.20 13.15 12.13
C THR A 81 -6.94 12.33 11.98
N GLY A 82 -5.99 12.85 11.17
CA GLY A 82 -4.55 12.57 11.32
C GLY A 82 -4.18 11.11 11.50
N GLY A 83 -4.85 10.20 10.80
CA GLY A 83 -4.82 8.77 11.12
C GLY A 83 -3.44 8.15 10.93
N LEU A 84 -3.21 7.04 11.62
CA LEU A 84 -2.09 6.15 11.34
C LEU A 84 -2.47 5.24 10.16
N ILE A 85 -1.55 5.08 9.21
CA ILE A 85 -1.67 4.05 8.18
C ILE A 85 -1.26 2.72 8.81
N ASN A 86 -2.24 1.86 9.05
CA ASN A 86 -2.04 0.50 9.53
C ASN A 86 -2.46 -0.54 8.49
N GLY A 87 -2.23 -1.82 8.80
CA GLY A 87 -2.51 -2.93 7.91
C GLY A 87 -3.98 -3.02 7.49
N PHE A 88 -4.92 -2.73 8.39
CA PHE A 88 -6.34 -2.72 8.05
C PHE A 88 -6.70 -1.63 7.04
N THR A 89 -6.09 -0.45 7.16
CA THR A 89 -6.27 0.64 6.19
C THR A 89 -5.80 0.25 4.80
N ILE A 90 -4.63 -0.41 4.70
CA ILE A 90 -4.07 -0.89 3.43
C ILE A 90 -4.96 -1.99 2.83
N LEU A 91 -5.43 -2.94 3.64
CA LEU A 91 -6.35 -3.99 3.19
C LEU A 91 -7.67 -3.42 2.68
N ALA A 92 -8.24 -2.46 3.42
CA ALA A 92 -9.48 -1.80 3.06
C ALA A 92 -9.35 -1.04 1.74
N SER A 93 -8.27 -0.29 1.53
CA SER A 93 -8.06 0.47 0.29
C SER A 93 -7.81 -0.42 -0.92
N ALA A 94 -7.08 -1.51 -0.74
CA ALA A 94 -6.81 -2.50 -1.78
C ALA A 94 -7.99 -3.46 -2.05
N ARG A 95 -9.04 -3.41 -1.21
CA ARG A 95 -10.17 -4.36 -1.22
C ARG A 95 -9.72 -5.82 -1.10
N ALA A 96 -8.65 -6.05 -0.35
CA ALA A 96 -8.07 -7.35 -0.08
C ALA A 96 -8.54 -7.89 1.28
N ARG A 97 -8.51 -9.21 1.44
CA ARG A 97 -8.77 -9.84 2.74
C ARG A 97 -7.49 -10.19 3.47
N LEU A 98 -6.43 -10.48 2.72
CA LEU A 98 -5.14 -10.91 3.24
C LEU A 98 -4.01 -10.01 2.72
N PRO A 99 -2.95 -9.74 3.51
CA PRO A 99 -1.85 -8.85 3.12
C PRO A 99 -1.13 -9.29 1.83
N GLU A 100 -0.98 -10.60 1.61
CA GLU A 100 -0.36 -11.16 0.41
C GLU A 100 -1.18 -10.97 -0.87
N GLU A 101 -2.47 -10.68 -0.77
CA GLU A 101 -3.33 -10.37 -1.94
C GLU A 101 -3.11 -8.93 -2.43
N VAL A 102 -2.51 -8.07 -1.59
CA VAL A 102 -2.34 -6.65 -1.90
C VAL A 102 -1.15 -6.44 -2.83
N HIS A 103 -1.45 -5.89 -4.01
CA HIS A 103 -0.43 -5.51 -5.00
C HIS A 103 -0.36 -4.00 -5.22
N ILE A 104 -1.51 -3.33 -5.06
CA ILE A 104 -1.70 -1.90 -5.28
C ILE A 104 -2.61 -1.38 -4.17
N ALA A 105 -2.24 -0.27 -3.53
CA ALA A 105 -3.06 0.39 -2.53
C ALA A 105 -3.07 1.91 -2.79
N ASP A 106 -4.27 2.50 -2.76
CA ASP A 106 -4.49 3.95 -2.88
C ASP A 106 -5.04 4.49 -1.56
N LEU A 107 -4.20 5.25 -0.86
CA LEU A 107 -4.45 5.88 0.42
C LEU A 107 -4.38 7.40 0.28
N SER A 108 -4.58 7.93 -0.92
CA SER A 108 -4.48 9.37 -1.17
C SER A 108 -5.65 10.17 -0.55
N GLY A 109 -5.36 11.39 -0.10
CA GLY A 109 -6.38 12.34 0.36
C GLY A 109 -7.09 11.98 1.66
N GLN A 110 -6.53 11.07 2.47
CA GLN A 110 -7.16 10.57 3.69
C GLN A 110 -6.73 11.31 4.96
N GLY A 111 -5.76 12.23 4.85
CA GLY A 111 -5.25 13.00 5.99
C GLY A 111 -4.43 12.16 6.97
N PHE A 112 -3.70 11.15 6.48
CA PHE A 112 -2.79 10.36 7.30
C PHE A 112 -1.54 11.16 7.70
N SER A 113 -1.02 10.91 8.90
CA SER A 113 0.14 11.65 9.43
C SER A 113 1.38 10.78 9.70
N ALA A 114 1.20 9.46 9.82
CA ALA A 114 2.27 8.51 10.08
C ALA A 114 1.88 7.07 9.66
N PHE A 115 2.85 6.16 9.70
CA PHE A 115 2.68 4.73 9.48
C PHE A 115 2.80 3.94 10.79
N GLU A 116 2.07 2.82 10.88
CA GLU A 116 2.27 1.80 11.89
C GLU A 116 3.25 0.74 11.36
N GLU A 117 4.51 0.82 11.80
CA GLU A 117 5.62 0.02 11.25
C GLU A 117 5.41 -1.50 11.34
N GLU A 118 4.75 -1.97 12.40
CA GLU A 118 4.58 -3.41 12.69
C GLU A 118 3.76 -4.11 11.61
N ASP A 119 2.79 -3.42 10.99
CA ASP A 119 1.92 -4.05 10.00
C ASP A 119 2.53 -4.06 8.59
N LEU A 120 3.51 -3.20 8.31
CA LEU A 120 4.07 -3.05 6.97
C LEU A 120 4.80 -4.31 6.51
N GLU A 121 5.39 -5.09 7.43
CA GLU A 121 6.15 -6.29 7.07
C GLU A 121 5.30 -7.40 6.43
N PHE A 122 3.97 -7.37 6.60
CA PHE A 122 3.07 -8.38 6.02
C PHE A 122 2.75 -8.13 4.54
N PHE A 123 2.96 -6.91 4.01
CA PHE A 123 2.59 -6.53 2.64
C PHE A 123 3.70 -6.83 1.63
N LEU A 124 4.20 -8.07 1.61
CA LEU A 124 5.35 -8.50 0.80
C LEU A 124 5.12 -8.40 -0.72
N ASN A 125 3.86 -8.46 -1.16
CA ASN A 125 3.49 -8.39 -2.58
C ASN A 125 3.09 -6.98 -3.03
N LEU A 126 3.07 -6.00 -2.12
CA LEU A 126 2.71 -4.63 -2.44
C LEU A 126 3.79 -4.01 -3.34
N ARG A 127 3.39 -3.57 -4.53
CA ARG A 127 4.30 -3.00 -5.55
C ARG A 127 4.06 -1.51 -5.75
N LEU A 128 2.81 -1.06 -5.66
CA LEU A 128 2.46 0.34 -5.82
C LEU A 128 1.70 0.82 -4.59
N LEU A 129 2.21 1.87 -3.97
CA LEU A 129 1.55 2.55 -2.87
C LEU A 129 1.38 4.03 -3.21
N ASP A 130 0.13 4.51 -3.23
CA ASP A 130 -0.18 5.94 -3.34
C ASP A 130 -0.62 6.47 -1.97
N VAL A 131 0.14 7.40 -1.43
CA VAL A 131 -0.11 8.12 -0.17
C VAL A 131 -0.09 9.62 -0.40
N GLY A 132 -0.42 10.07 -1.62
CA GLY A 132 -0.49 11.50 -1.95
C GLY A 132 -1.55 12.27 -1.18
N ASP A 133 -1.38 13.58 -1.06
CA ASP A 133 -2.35 14.48 -0.41
C ASP A 133 -2.65 14.06 1.05
N ASN A 134 -1.59 13.76 1.78
CA ASN A 134 -1.63 13.42 3.21
C ASN A 134 -0.72 14.39 3.99
N GLN A 135 -0.55 14.15 5.28
CA GLN A 135 0.21 14.99 6.23
C GLN A 135 1.42 14.22 6.76
N LEU A 136 1.99 13.32 5.95
CA LEU A 136 3.11 12.48 6.36
C LEU A 136 4.34 13.36 6.56
N SER A 137 4.98 13.20 7.73
CA SER A 137 6.25 13.89 8.05
C SER A 137 7.48 13.08 7.68
N SER A 138 7.32 11.77 7.52
CA SER A 138 8.35 10.77 7.17
C SER A 138 7.75 9.68 6.30
N ILE A 139 8.62 9.05 5.50
CA ILE A 139 8.34 7.82 4.72
C ILE A 139 9.45 6.76 4.94
N GLU A 140 10.30 6.92 5.95
CA GLU A 140 11.40 5.99 6.22
C GLU A 140 10.90 4.56 6.49
N GLU A 141 9.74 4.44 7.11
CA GLU A 141 9.06 3.19 7.44
C GLU A 141 8.76 2.36 6.18
N LEU A 142 8.51 3.03 5.05
CA LEU A 142 8.26 2.39 3.75
C LEU A 142 9.51 1.79 3.11
N SER A 143 10.72 2.12 3.59
CA SER A 143 11.98 1.58 3.05
C SER A 143 12.10 0.06 3.18
N ARG A 144 11.35 -0.54 4.12
CA ARG A 144 11.28 -1.99 4.33
C ARG A 144 10.42 -2.69 3.28
N LEU A 145 9.55 -1.95 2.59
CA LEU A 145 8.68 -2.49 1.55
C LEU A 145 9.43 -2.59 0.23
N GLY A 146 9.27 -3.70 -0.48
CA GLY A 146 9.82 -3.91 -1.83
C GLY A 146 9.05 -3.17 -2.92
N LEU A 147 8.65 -1.92 -2.68
CA LEU A 147 7.81 -1.15 -3.61
C LEU A 147 8.54 -0.94 -4.94
N ALA A 148 7.82 -1.21 -6.04
CA ALA A 148 8.25 -0.84 -7.38
C ALA A 148 7.97 0.64 -7.67
N GLU A 149 6.90 1.18 -7.08
CA GLU A 149 6.47 2.57 -7.25
C GLU A 149 5.86 3.11 -5.94
N LEU A 150 6.33 4.29 -5.52
CA LEU A 150 5.78 5.04 -4.39
C LEU A 150 5.36 6.42 -4.88
N ARG A 151 4.10 6.78 -4.63
CA ARG A 151 3.56 8.11 -4.89
C ARG A 151 3.25 8.78 -3.55
N ALA A 152 3.96 9.85 -3.24
CA ALA A 152 3.72 10.64 -2.03
C ALA A 152 3.68 12.15 -2.32
N PRO A 153 3.02 12.62 -3.41
CA PRO A 153 2.94 14.05 -3.68
C PRO A 153 2.14 14.77 -2.58
N VAL A 154 2.42 16.05 -2.35
CA VAL A 154 1.62 16.89 -1.42
C VAL A 154 1.55 16.27 -0.02
N ASN A 155 2.73 16.05 0.57
CA ASN A 155 2.92 15.68 1.96
C ASN A 155 3.86 16.69 2.64
N ASP A 156 3.87 16.72 3.97
CA ASP A 156 4.76 17.56 4.78
C ASP A 156 6.12 16.88 5.03
N LEU A 157 6.68 16.24 3.99
CA LEU A 157 7.95 15.52 4.08
C LEU A 157 9.09 16.51 4.31
N SER A 158 9.57 16.56 5.55
CA SER A 158 10.79 17.28 5.88
C SER A 158 11.96 16.56 5.22
N LEU A 159 12.74 17.26 4.39
CA LEU A 159 14.06 16.77 3.97
C LEU A 159 14.95 16.68 5.21
N LEU A 160 15.01 15.51 5.83
CA LEU A 160 15.99 15.17 6.87
C LEU A 160 17.42 15.16 6.29
#